data_AF-A0A8S1IL22-F1
#
_entry.id   AF-A0A8S1IL22-F1
#
_cell.length_a   1.000
_cell.length_b   1.000
_cell.length_c   1.000
_cell.angle_alpha   90.00
_cell.angle_beta   90.00
_cell.angle_gamma   90.00
#
_symmetry.space_group_name_H-M   'P 1'
#
loop_
_entity.id
_entity.type
_entity.pdbx_description
1 polymer ?
#
loop_
_entity_poly.entity_id
_entity_poly.type
_entity_poly.pdbx_seq_one_letter_code
_entity_poly.pdbx_strand_id
1 'polypeptide(L)'
;MASQLLARRPPGAASSSRSDFAGVVDGLRRLSISQGAAGRAVMPVEMRRECQLTKKFSNNGNRVTFSGKRNKHVQRVNLQWHSVYWEKGQRMVKLRICAKALRTIRKKGLDAMAKEADIDLWKLPFKDCRPERRQYLAEHPMVVPAKKNPGPKKMKNPEKLAASKKTPLVGKYLDGRVVYVRAEPGQF
;
A
#
# COMPACT_ATOMS: atom_id res chain seq x y z
N MET A 1 -11.22 -70.65 50.49
CA MET A 1 -11.71 -70.42 51.87
C MET A 1 -11.36 -69.00 52.27
N ALA A 2 -12.36 -68.19 52.62
CA ALA A 2 -12.30 -66.84 53.20
C ALA A 2 -11.64 -65.76 52.30
N SER A 3 -12.18 -64.55 52.08
CA SER A 3 -13.27 -63.86 52.75
C SER A 3 -13.79 -62.76 51.82
N GLN A 4 -15.09 -62.76 51.55
CA GLN A 4 -15.85 -61.56 51.16
C GLN A 4 -16.42 -60.95 52.44
N LEU A 5 -16.24 -59.65 52.69
CA LEU A 5 -17.09 -58.80 53.55
C LEU A 5 -16.96 -57.35 53.02
N LEU A 6 -18.01 -56.76 52.40
CA LEU A 6 -19.07 -55.92 52.99
C LEU A 6 -18.52 -54.59 53.58
N ALA A 7 -19.00 -53.39 53.24
CA ALA A 7 -20.36 -52.86 53.42
C ALA A 7 -20.49 -51.44 52.77
N ARG A 8 -21.56 -51.11 52.01
CA ARG A 8 -22.85 -50.43 52.36
C ARG A 8 -22.93 -48.89 52.12
N ARG A 9 -23.71 -48.52 51.07
CA ARG A 9 -24.74 -47.44 50.83
C ARG A 9 -25.01 -46.35 51.92
N PRO A 10 -25.66 -45.17 51.67
CA PRO A 10 -26.88 -45.02 50.82
C PRO A 10 -27.10 -43.58 50.18
N PRO A 11 -28.33 -43.08 49.87
CA PRO A 11 -28.67 -42.46 48.57
C PRO A 11 -29.22 -41.00 48.66
N GLY A 12 -29.49 -40.36 47.53
CA GLY A 12 -30.33 -39.15 47.45
C GLY A 12 -30.33 -38.62 46.01
N ALA A 13 -31.35 -38.86 45.18
CA ALA A 13 -32.70 -38.29 45.15
C ALA A 13 -32.79 -36.94 44.41
N ALA A 14 -33.85 -36.84 43.59
CA ALA A 14 -34.35 -35.70 42.80
C ALA A 14 -33.56 -35.37 41.51
N SER A 15 -34.07 -35.69 40.30
CA SER A 15 -35.15 -35.03 39.54
C SER A 15 -34.77 -33.59 39.16
N SER A 16 -34.94 -33.09 37.94
CA SER A 16 -35.99 -33.31 36.95
C SER A 16 -35.58 -32.69 35.60
N SER A 17 -36.09 -33.32 34.53
CA SER A 17 -36.50 -32.78 33.23
C SER A 17 -35.82 -31.55 32.60
N ARG A 18 -35.36 -31.77 31.35
CA ARG A 18 -35.76 -31.01 30.13
C ARG A 18 -35.08 -31.70 28.93
N SER A 19 -35.77 -32.67 28.33
CA SER A 19 -36.62 -32.52 27.15
C SER A 19 -35.84 -32.19 25.88
N ASP A 20 -35.88 -33.17 24.99
CA ASP A 20 -35.40 -33.25 23.62
C ASP A 20 -35.56 -31.99 22.78
N PHE A 21 -34.47 -31.60 22.11
CA PHE A 21 -34.53 -30.91 20.82
C PHE A 21 -33.50 -31.56 19.90
N ALA A 22 -33.88 -32.71 19.32
CA ALA A 22 -33.27 -33.20 18.10
C ALA A 22 -33.83 -32.38 16.93
N GLY A 23 -32.95 -31.76 16.14
CA GLY A 23 -33.33 -31.17 14.85
C GLY A 23 -32.81 -29.75 14.65
N VAL A 24 -31.64 -29.67 14.03
CA VAL A 24 -31.30 -28.90 12.82
C VAL A 24 -29.77 -28.86 12.80
N VAL A 25 -29.22 -29.98 12.36
CA VAL A 25 -27.84 -30.10 11.91
C VAL A 25 -27.77 -29.67 10.47
N ASP A 26 -28.01 -28.39 10.18
CA ASP A 26 -27.51 -27.82 8.94
C ASP A 26 -27.47 -26.30 8.99
N GLY A 27 -26.35 -25.76 8.52
CA GLY A 27 -26.25 -24.34 8.21
C GLY A 27 -25.63 -23.46 9.29
N LEU A 28 -24.38 -23.75 9.66
CA LEU A 28 -23.37 -22.70 9.87
C LEU A 28 -21.96 -23.31 9.87
N ARG A 29 -21.58 -23.90 8.73
CA ARG A 29 -20.18 -23.79 8.33
C ARG A 29 -19.89 -22.29 8.24
N ARG A 30 -19.27 -21.73 9.29
CA ARG A 30 -18.52 -20.48 9.15
C ARG A 30 -17.47 -20.76 8.08
N LEU A 31 -17.80 -20.41 6.84
CA LEU A 31 -16.81 -20.12 5.82
C LEU A 31 -15.96 -19.01 6.43
N SER A 32 -14.81 -19.39 6.98
CA SER A 32 -13.71 -18.47 7.20
C SER A 32 -13.30 -17.99 5.80
N ILE A 33 -13.95 -16.91 5.38
CA ILE A 33 -13.50 -16.09 4.26
C ILE A 33 -12.15 -15.53 4.70
N SER A 34 -11.09 -16.30 4.50
CA SER A 34 -9.72 -15.81 4.44
C SER A 34 -9.48 -15.19 3.07
N GLN A 35 -10.38 -14.31 2.61
CA GLN A 35 -10.10 -13.48 1.45
C GLN A 35 -9.38 -12.23 1.92
N GLY A 36 -8.05 -12.32 1.87
CA GLY A 36 -7.24 -11.36 1.15
C GLY A 36 -7.49 -9.89 1.48
N ALA A 37 -7.04 -9.46 2.65
CA ALA A 37 -6.35 -8.19 2.69
C ALA A 37 -4.88 -8.45 2.32
N ALA A 38 -4.61 -8.68 1.02
CA ALA A 38 -3.32 -8.30 0.47
C ALA A 38 -3.26 -6.76 0.49
N GLY A 39 -3.27 -6.17 1.69
CA GLY A 39 -2.75 -4.84 1.89
C GLY A 39 -1.38 -4.87 1.25
N ARG A 40 -1.14 -3.99 0.27
CA ARG A 40 0.18 -3.78 -0.33
C ARG A 40 1.18 -3.94 0.80
N ALA A 41 2.06 -4.93 0.69
CA ALA A 41 3.20 -5.04 1.59
C ALA A 41 4.05 -3.79 1.35
N VAL A 42 3.68 -2.70 2.03
CA VAL A 42 4.54 -1.54 2.16
C VAL A 42 5.62 -2.07 3.07
N MET A 43 6.68 -2.61 2.45
CA MET A 43 7.91 -2.93 3.17
C MET A 43 8.16 -1.74 4.08
N PRO A 44 8.26 -1.93 5.41
CA PRO A 44 8.69 -0.87 6.28
C PRO A 44 10.09 -0.52 5.79
N VAL A 45 10.20 0.55 5.00
CA VAL A 45 11.49 1.13 4.65
C VAL A 45 11.99 1.68 5.97
N GLU A 46 12.64 0.81 6.73
CA GLU A 46 13.28 1.13 8.00
C GLU A 46 14.22 2.30 7.67
N MET A 47 13.84 3.51 8.09
CA MET A 47 14.40 4.73 7.51
C MET A 47 15.74 5.06 8.19
N ARG A 48 16.63 4.07 8.24
CA ARG A 48 18.05 4.27 8.54
C ARG A 48 18.63 5.18 7.45
N ARG A 49 19.55 6.08 7.85
CA ARG A 49 20.25 6.98 6.91
C ARG A 49 21.34 6.21 6.17
N GLU A 50 20.88 5.35 5.27
CA GLU A 50 21.70 4.43 4.49
C GLU A 50 21.41 4.58 3.00
N CYS A 51 22.42 4.34 2.18
CA CYS A 51 22.24 4.25 0.73
C CYS A 51 21.67 2.87 0.38
N GLN A 52 20.52 2.83 -0.30
CA GLN A 52 19.85 1.57 -0.66
C GLN A 52 20.76 0.63 -1.47
N LEU A 53 21.46 1.15 -2.50
CA LEU A 53 22.29 0.30 -3.37
C LEU A 53 23.63 -0.12 -2.73
N THR A 54 24.39 0.82 -2.16
CA THR A 54 25.74 0.51 -1.67
C THR A 54 25.83 0.20 -0.18
N LYS A 55 24.70 0.20 0.54
CA LYS A 55 24.63 -0.05 1.99
C LYS A 55 25.58 0.82 2.85
N LYS A 56 25.83 2.05 2.37
CA LYS A 56 26.74 2.99 3.04
C LYS A 56 26.00 3.75 4.13
N PHE A 57 26.53 3.69 5.34
CA PHE A 57 26.02 4.37 6.53
C PHE A 57 26.96 5.49 7.00
N SER A 58 26.52 6.26 7.99
CA SER A 58 27.30 7.35 8.57
C SER A 58 28.51 6.86 9.35
N ASN A 59 29.64 7.52 9.19
CA ASN A 59 30.83 7.24 9.99
C ASN A 59 30.83 8.06 11.30
N ASN A 60 31.34 7.49 12.38
CA ASN A 60 31.60 8.23 13.61
C ASN A 60 33.02 8.79 13.57
N GLY A 61 33.17 10.12 13.61
CA GLY A 61 34.46 10.80 13.59
C GLY A 61 34.54 11.89 14.64
N ASN A 62 35.67 12.60 14.67
CA ASN A 62 35.86 13.78 15.51
C ASN A 62 36.01 15.03 14.64
N ARG A 63 35.42 16.14 15.08
CA ARG A 63 35.80 17.48 14.62
C ARG A 63 36.91 17.96 15.55
N VAL A 64 38.11 18.13 15.00
CA VAL A 64 39.28 18.60 15.74
C VAL A 64 39.40 20.11 15.58
N THR A 65 39.47 20.85 16.68
CA THR A 65 39.72 22.30 16.63
C THR A 65 41.20 22.59 16.38
N PHE A 66 41.54 23.83 16.05
CA PHE A 66 42.93 24.26 15.92
C PHE A 66 43.78 23.96 17.17
N SER A 67 43.17 24.09 18.36
CA SER A 67 43.77 23.72 19.66
C SER A 67 43.82 22.20 19.95
N GLY A 68 43.49 21.33 19.00
CA GLY A 68 43.57 19.88 19.16
C GLY A 68 42.42 19.25 19.96
N LYS A 69 41.41 20.02 20.38
CA LYS A 69 40.25 19.49 21.11
C LYS A 69 39.38 18.64 20.17
N ARG A 70 39.07 17.41 20.58
CA ARG A 70 38.33 16.43 19.77
C ARG A 70 36.86 16.38 20.18
N ASN A 71 35.98 16.87 19.32
CA ASN A 71 34.54 16.85 19.54
C ASN A 71 33.89 15.73 18.71
N LYS A 72 33.08 14.86 19.33
CA LYS A 72 32.40 13.77 18.62
C LYS A 72 31.47 14.35 17.52
N HIS A 73 31.56 13.82 16.31
CA HIS A 73 30.79 14.26 15.16
C HIS A 73 30.47 13.11 14.21
N VAL A 74 29.19 12.93 13.88
CA VAL A 74 28.75 11.90 12.94
C VAL A 74 28.81 12.44 11.51
N GLN A 75 29.72 11.88 10.71
CA GLN A 75 29.87 12.17 9.29
C GLN A 75 28.79 11.44 8.49
N ARG A 76 27.81 12.19 7.99
CA ARG A 76 26.69 11.64 7.23
C ARG A 76 27.08 11.36 5.78
N VAL A 77 26.47 10.34 5.19
CA VAL A 77 26.57 10.09 3.74
C VAL A 77 25.77 11.16 2.99
N ASN A 78 26.28 11.61 1.84
CA ASN A 78 25.56 12.49 0.91
C ASN A 78 24.42 11.70 0.22
N LEU A 79 23.30 11.54 0.91
CA LEU A 79 22.10 10.82 0.48
C LEU A 79 21.12 11.79 -0.18
N GLN A 80 20.68 11.46 -1.38
CA GLN A 80 19.72 12.24 -2.14
C GLN A 80 18.62 11.33 -2.69
N TRP A 81 17.42 11.90 -2.87
CA TRP A 81 16.35 11.22 -3.59
C TRP A 81 16.57 11.40 -5.09
N HIS A 82 16.78 10.30 -5.80
CA HIS A 82 16.98 10.30 -7.25
C HIS A 82 16.06 9.28 -7.90
N SER A 83 15.57 9.62 -9.09
CA SER A 83 14.82 8.72 -9.96
C SER A 83 15.75 8.20 -11.04
N VAL A 84 15.99 6.90 -11.05
CA VAL A 84 16.89 6.23 -12.00
C VAL A 84 16.04 5.46 -13.00
N TYR A 85 16.36 5.59 -14.29
CA TYR A 85 15.69 4.83 -15.33
C TYR A 85 16.11 3.37 -15.30
N TRP A 86 15.14 2.46 -15.44
CA TRP A 86 15.37 1.03 -15.50
C TRP A 86 14.84 0.46 -16.83
N GLU A 87 15.76 -0.07 -17.64
CA GLU A 87 15.49 -0.51 -19.01
C GLU A 87 14.52 -1.69 -19.06
N LYS A 88 14.78 -2.77 -18.31
CA LYS A 88 13.92 -3.97 -18.31
C LYS A 88 12.49 -3.69 -17.85
N GLY A 89 12.33 -2.74 -16.93
CA GLY A 89 11.02 -2.35 -16.42
C GLY A 89 10.35 -1.22 -17.21
N GLN A 90 11.07 -0.56 -18.14
CA GLN A 90 10.65 0.66 -18.84
C GLN A 90 10.02 1.72 -17.91
N ARG A 91 10.64 1.93 -16.74
CA ARG A 91 10.13 2.83 -15.70
C ARG A 91 11.24 3.54 -14.96
N MET A 92 10.91 4.65 -14.31
CA MET A 92 11.82 5.36 -13.42
C MET A 92 11.58 4.90 -11.98
N VAL A 93 12.60 4.35 -11.33
CA VAL A 93 12.55 3.89 -9.94
C VAL A 93 13.07 4.98 -9.02
N LYS A 94 12.29 5.36 -7.99
CA LYS A 94 12.69 6.38 -7.01
C LYS A 94 13.42 5.72 -5.85
N LEU A 95 14.67 6.13 -5.66
CA LEU A 95 15.59 5.55 -4.70
C LEU A 95 16.25 6.64 -3.85
N ARG A 96 16.68 6.27 -2.64
CA ARG A 96 17.54 7.10 -1.78
C ARG A 96 18.99 6.65 -1.95
N ILE A 97 19.73 7.39 -2.76
CA ILE A 97 21.04 6.98 -3.30
C ILE A 97 22.12 7.96 -2.86
N CYS A 98 23.35 7.48 -2.66
CA CYS A 98 24.52 8.33 -2.47
C CYS A 98 25.15 8.78 -3.79
N ALA A 99 25.85 9.92 -3.79
CA ALA A 99 26.53 10.41 -5.01
C ALA A 99 27.52 9.40 -5.63
N LYS A 100 28.17 8.56 -4.82
CA LYS A 100 29.07 7.50 -5.31
C LYS A 100 28.31 6.40 -6.04
N ALA A 101 27.13 6.02 -5.53
CA ALA A 101 26.29 5.01 -6.18
C ALA A 101 25.77 5.49 -7.54
N LEU A 102 25.45 6.79 -7.71
CA LEU A 102 25.12 7.34 -9.04
C LEU A 102 26.25 7.17 -10.06
N ARG A 103 27.51 7.39 -9.64
CA ARG A 103 28.68 7.14 -10.50
C ARG A 103 28.83 5.66 -10.84
N THR A 104 28.51 4.77 -9.90
CA THR A 104 28.59 3.32 -10.13
C THR A 104 27.46 2.79 -11.02
N ILE A 105 26.23 3.30 -10.89
CA ILE A 105 25.10 2.97 -11.78
C ILE A 105 25.48 3.26 -13.22
N ARG A 106 26.13 4.40 -13.49
CA ARG A 106 26.60 4.74 -14.85
C ARG A 106 27.65 3.78 -15.40
N LYS A 107 28.40 3.09 -14.54
CA LYS A 107 29.49 2.17 -14.94
C LYS A 107 29.04 0.71 -15.04
N LYS A 108 28.29 0.21 -14.05
CA LYS A 108 27.88 -1.20 -13.95
C LYS A 108 26.43 -1.44 -14.40
N GLY A 109 25.62 -0.38 -14.51
CA GLY A 109 24.18 -0.48 -14.66
C GLY A 109 23.44 -0.65 -13.32
N LEU A 110 22.13 -0.42 -13.35
CA LEU A 110 21.27 -0.52 -12.17
C LEU A 110 21.03 -1.99 -11.75
N ASP A 111 20.88 -2.89 -12.72
CA ASP A 111 20.56 -4.30 -12.47
C ASP A 111 21.64 -5.02 -11.66
N ALA A 112 22.91 -4.85 -12.05
CA ALA A 112 24.04 -5.47 -11.35
C ALA A 112 24.11 -4.99 -9.90
N MET A 113 23.98 -3.68 -9.70
CA MET A 113 23.96 -3.07 -8.36
C MET A 113 22.76 -3.50 -7.51
N ALA A 114 21.57 -3.65 -8.12
CA ALA A 114 20.38 -4.09 -7.41
C ALA A 114 20.48 -5.55 -6.95
N LYS A 115 21.11 -6.41 -7.77
CA LYS A 115 21.44 -7.79 -7.39
C LYS A 115 22.49 -7.83 -6.27
N GLU A 116 23.56 -7.06 -6.36
CA GLU A 116 24.58 -6.94 -5.28
C GLU A 116 23.96 -6.48 -3.94
N ALA A 117 22.89 -5.68 -4.00
CA ALA A 117 22.22 -5.13 -2.83
C ALA A 117 21.04 -5.98 -2.31
N ASP A 118 20.64 -7.03 -3.03
CA ASP A 118 19.43 -7.83 -2.79
C ASP A 118 18.13 -7.01 -2.78
N ILE A 119 17.98 -6.09 -3.73
CA ILE A 119 16.83 -5.19 -3.83
C ILE A 119 15.94 -5.55 -5.01
N ASP A 120 14.67 -5.83 -4.70
CA ASP A 120 13.63 -6.02 -5.69
C ASP A 120 13.12 -4.69 -6.26
N LEU A 121 13.56 -4.36 -7.48
CA LEU A 121 13.17 -3.14 -8.20
C LEU A 121 11.65 -3.03 -8.47
N TRP A 122 10.92 -4.16 -8.51
CA TRP A 122 9.48 -4.20 -8.73
C TRP A 122 8.66 -3.66 -7.56
N LYS A 123 9.18 -3.77 -6.33
CA LYS A 123 8.46 -3.39 -5.10
C LYS A 123 8.62 -1.89 -4.78
N LEU A 124 9.60 -1.23 -5.39
CA LEU A 124 9.94 0.16 -5.11
C LEU A 124 8.98 1.15 -5.76
N PRO A 125 8.84 2.37 -5.20
CA PRO A 125 8.04 3.41 -5.83
C PRO A 125 8.64 3.77 -7.20
N PHE A 126 7.81 3.72 -8.23
CA PHE A 126 8.21 4.02 -9.60
C PHE A 126 7.23 4.98 -10.28
N LYS A 127 7.71 5.62 -11.35
CA LYS A 127 6.90 6.30 -12.34
C LYS A 127 6.96 5.49 -13.63
N ASP A 128 5.80 5.10 -14.14
CA ASP A 128 5.71 4.41 -15.43
C ASP A 128 6.14 5.33 -16.56
N CYS A 129 7.06 4.86 -17.40
CA CYS A 129 7.57 5.59 -18.55
C CYS A 129 7.25 4.91 -19.88
N ARG A 130 6.46 3.84 -19.88
CA ARG A 130 6.02 3.16 -21.10
C ARG A 130 5.26 4.13 -22.02
N PRO A 131 5.52 4.10 -23.34
CA PRO A 131 4.86 5.00 -24.29
C PRO A 131 3.34 4.79 -24.29
N GLU A 132 2.88 3.54 -24.25
CA GLU A 132 1.46 3.16 -24.15
C GLU A 132 0.79 3.79 -22.92
N ARG A 133 1.45 3.74 -21.76
CA ARG A 133 0.91 4.33 -20.53
C ARG A 133 0.79 5.85 -20.65
N ARG A 134 1.76 6.50 -21.33
CA ARG A 134 1.74 7.95 -21.56
C ARG A 134 0.61 8.34 -22.52
N GLN A 135 0.38 7.55 -23.58
CA GLN A 135 -0.75 7.71 -24.50
C GLN A 135 -2.08 7.54 -23.76
N TYR A 136 -2.22 6.45 -22.99
CA TYR A 136 -3.39 6.21 -22.15
C TYR A 136 -3.67 7.38 -21.19
N LEU A 137 -2.66 7.95 -20.54
CA LEU A 137 -2.84 9.10 -19.66
C LEU A 137 -3.24 10.39 -20.40
N ALA A 138 -2.88 10.52 -21.68
CA ALA A 138 -3.30 11.62 -22.52
C ALA A 138 -4.74 11.44 -23.02
N GLU A 139 -5.11 10.22 -23.41
CA GLU A 139 -6.45 9.83 -23.87
C GLU A 139 -7.47 9.80 -22.72
N HIS A 140 -7.02 9.43 -21.53
CA HIS A 140 -7.85 9.35 -20.33
C HIS A 140 -7.35 10.36 -19.29
N PRO A 141 -7.78 11.64 -19.41
CA PRO A 141 -7.41 12.66 -18.45
C PRO A 141 -7.92 12.32 -17.05
N MET A 142 -7.25 12.87 -16.03
CA MET A 142 -7.55 12.60 -14.63
C MET A 142 -8.99 13.01 -14.30
N VAL A 143 -9.85 12.02 -14.03
CA VAL A 143 -11.23 12.24 -13.57
C VAL A 143 -11.21 12.56 -12.08
N VAL A 144 -12.04 13.52 -11.66
CA VAL A 144 -12.22 13.83 -10.24
C VAL A 144 -12.70 12.57 -9.49
N PRO A 145 -12.03 12.17 -8.40
CA PRO A 145 -12.42 10.99 -7.64
C PRO A 145 -13.88 11.06 -7.21
N ALA A 146 -14.70 10.16 -7.75
CA ALA A 146 -16.09 9.97 -7.36
C ALA A 146 -16.21 8.77 -6.40
N LYS A 147 -17.33 8.69 -5.67
CA LYS A 147 -17.64 7.52 -4.84
C LYS A 147 -17.66 6.26 -5.73
N LYS A 148 -16.94 5.20 -5.35
CA LYS A 148 -16.78 3.94 -6.13
C LYS A 148 -18.11 3.31 -6.54
N ASN A 149 -19.06 3.27 -5.61
CA ASN A 149 -20.43 2.80 -5.83
C ASN A 149 -21.40 3.92 -5.42
N PRO A 150 -21.64 4.90 -6.30
CA PRO A 150 -22.78 5.77 -6.11
C PRO A 150 -24.01 4.89 -6.35
N GLY A 151 -24.94 4.83 -5.41
CA GLY A 151 -26.20 4.12 -5.64
C GLY A 151 -26.90 4.60 -6.94
N PRO A 152 -27.91 3.88 -7.43
CA PRO A 152 -28.57 4.23 -8.69
C PRO A 152 -29.08 5.67 -8.63
N LYS A 153 -28.44 6.57 -9.37
CA LYS A 153 -28.87 7.96 -9.51
C LYS A 153 -30.04 8.01 -10.50
N LYS A 154 -31.21 7.53 -10.09
CA LYS A 154 -32.42 7.69 -10.91
C LYS A 154 -32.77 9.18 -11.01
N MET A 155 -32.75 9.71 -12.23
CA MET A 155 -33.29 11.03 -12.52
C MET A 155 -34.77 11.04 -12.19
N LYS A 156 -35.23 12.06 -11.46
CA LYS A 156 -36.66 12.20 -11.14
C LYS A 156 -37.49 12.67 -12.35
N ASN A 157 -36.87 13.34 -13.34
CA ASN A 157 -37.54 13.82 -14.55
C ASN A 157 -36.54 14.04 -15.72
N PRO A 158 -36.47 13.13 -16.71
CA PRO A 158 -35.50 13.23 -17.80
C PRO A 158 -35.85 14.29 -18.86
N GLU A 159 -37.13 14.44 -19.23
CA GLU A 159 -37.57 15.36 -20.30
C GLU A 159 -37.35 16.83 -19.94
N LYS A 160 -37.68 17.22 -18.70
CA LYS A 160 -37.46 18.60 -18.23
C LYS A 160 -35.97 18.93 -18.07
N LEU A 161 -35.13 17.94 -17.79
CA LEU A 161 -33.68 18.12 -17.69
C LEU A 161 -33.05 18.29 -19.07
N ALA A 162 -33.52 17.55 -20.08
CA ALA A 162 -33.08 17.71 -21.46
C ALA A 162 -33.48 19.09 -22.05
N ALA A 163 -34.67 19.60 -21.68
CA ALA A 163 -35.15 20.92 -22.10
C ALA A 163 -34.52 22.11 -21.32
N SER A 164 -33.78 21.84 -20.23
CA SER A 164 -33.23 22.88 -19.37
C SER A 164 -32.02 23.56 -20.02
N LYS A 165 -32.05 24.89 -20.13
CA LYS A 165 -30.93 25.72 -20.58
C LYS A 165 -29.75 25.78 -19.59
N LYS A 166 -29.91 25.25 -18.37
CA LYS A 166 -28.85 25.23 -17.34
C LYS A 166 -27.95 24.00 -17.54
N THR A 167 -26.72 24.21 -17.98
CA THR A 167 -25.66 23.20 -17.98
C THR A 167 -25.24 22.87 -16.54
N PRO A 168 -25.27 21.62 -16.09
CA PRO A 168 -24.85 21.29 -14.74
C PRO A 168 -23.33 21.40 -14.58
N LEU A 169 -22.90 21.51 -13.33
CA LEU A 169 -21.50 21.68 -12.97
C LEU A 169 -20.81 20.31 -12.93
N VAL A 170 -19.66 20.22 -13.59
CA VAL A 170 -18.82 19.02 -13.59
C VAL A 170 -17.49 19.38 -12.92
N GLY A 171 -17.04 18.51 -12.02
CA GLY A 171 -15.73 18.64 -11.41
C GLY A 171 -14.65 18.38 -12.46
N LYS A 172 -13.77 19.35 -12.68
CA LYS A 172 -12.58 19.24 -13.52
C LYS A 172 -11.35 19.61 -12.71
N TYR A 173 -10.21 19.00 -13.01
CA TYR A 173 -8.93 19.45 -12.46
C TYR A 173 -8.46 20.67 -13.25
N LEU A 174 -8.35 21.82 -12.58
CA LEU A 174 -7.66 23.01 -13.09
C LEU A 174 -6.47 23.26 -12.16
N ASP A 175 -5.25 23.21 -12.72
CA ASP A 175 -3.99 23.44 -11.99
C ASP A 175 -3.84 22.63 -10.70
N GLY A 176 -4.29 21.38 -10.72
CA GLY A 176 -4.20 20.45 -9.59
C GLY A 176 -5.24 20.67 -8.48
N ARG A 177 -6.18 21.62 -8.65
CA ARG A 177 -7.34 21.79 -7.77
C ARG A 177 -8.61 21.32 -8.47
N VAL A 178 -9.52 20.72 -7.69
CA VAL A 178 -10.86 20.35 -8.19
C VAL A 178 -11.70 21.61 -8.25
N VAL A 179 -12.08 22.03 -9.45
CA VAL A 179 -12.96 23.17 -9.69
C VAL A 179 -14.21 22.67 -10.39
N TYR A 180 -15.36 23.20 -9.98
CA TYR A 180 -16.64 22.88 -10.59
C TYR A 180 -16.94 23.91 -11.67
N VAL A 181 -16.76 23.51 -12.93
CA VAL A 181 -17.02 24.35 -14.11
C VAL A 181 -18.35 23.89 -14.72
N ARG A 182 -19.11 24.81 -15.31
CA ARG A 182 -20.27 24.44 -16.13
C ARG A 182 -19.80 23.57 -17.30
N ALA A 183 -20.50 22.48 -17.59
CA ALA A 183 -20.13 21.64 -18.72
C ALA A 183 -20.41 22.32 -20.07
N GLU A 184 -19.64 21.92 -21.08
CA GLU A 184 -19.88 22.36 -22.46
C GLU A 184 -21.16 21.70 -22.99
N PRO A 185 -21.95 22.41 -23.83
CA PRO A 185 -23.15 21.84 -24.43
C PRO A 185 -22.80 20.58 -25.24
N GLY A 186 -23.34 19.42 -24.84
CA GLY A 186 -23.10 18.12 -25.49
C GLY A 186 -22.22 17.11 -24.73
N GLN A 187 -21.70 17.44 -23.53
CA GLN A 187 -20.88 16.53 -22.71
C GLN A 187 -21.65 15.77 -21.60
N PHE A 188 -22.93 15.39 -21.84
CA PHE A 188 -23.78 14.67 -20.87
C PHE A 188 -24.17 13.27 -21.29
#